data_AF-A0A9D9GVI6-F1
#
_entry.id   AF-A0A9D9GVI6-F1
#
_cell.length_a   1.000
_cell.length_b   1.000
_cell.length_c   1.000
_cell.angle_alpha   90.00
_cell.angle_beta   90.00
_cell.angle_gamma   90.00
#
_symmetry.space_group_name_H-M   'P 1'
#
loop_
_entity.id
_entity.type
_entity.pdbx_description
1 polymer ?
#
loop_
_entity_poly.entity_id
_entity_poly.type
_entity_poly.pdbx_seq_one_letter_code
_entity_poly.pdbx_strand_id
1 'polypeptide(L)'
;MEENKQKEPLGKFVERRRKALRLTQTELASYVGYSPQAFSKFESGRLSISLLVAPSLANALSLSLDDLFARREKETQIVNKPIDPQTVSVQLSFFRNAKGIHQKDFASRIGASIRSLRSYELGDSVPSITIIDRLLGEYGIEASEILYPNPMMMNTRLASDIRSGQIRTERKKALYASLLGVFSCLVIGVGVGVGGMANAGYFDLAPYAQAPSESEQSEQSSELSTEESSSKSDRSYTIADVDPNSLR
;
A
#
# COMPACT_ATOMS: atom_id res chain seq x y z
N MET A 1 -13.98 -22.01 -16.01
CA MET A 1 -12.99 -21.04 -16.52
C MET A 1 -13.73 -19.72 -16.62
N GLU A 2 -13.57 -18.86 -15.62
CA GLU A 2 -14.37 -17.63 -15.54
C GLU A 2 -13.74 -16.55 -16.42
N GLU A 3 -14.60 -15.88 -17.19
CA GLU A 3 -14.22 -15.04 -18.31
C GLU A 3 -13.44 -13.81 -17.82
N ASN A 4 -12.17 -13.64 -18.23
CA ASN A 4 -11.34 -12.49 -17.89
C ASN A 4 -11.81 -11.24 -18.67
N LYS A 5 -12.99 -10.76 -18.31
CA LYS A 5 -13.62 -9.56 -18.86
C LYS A 5 -12.86 -8.35 -18.35
N GLN A 6 -11.94 -7.83 -19.18
CA GLN A 6 -11.09 -6.72 -18.79
C GLN A 6 -11.92 -5.53 -18.28
N LYS A 7 -11.68 -5.19 -17.01
CA LYS A 7 -12.30 -4.07 -16.30
C LYS A 7 -12.04 -2.77 -17.07
N GLU A 8 -13.10 -2.05 -17.44
CA GLU A 8 -13.00 -0.76 -18.16
C GLU A 8 -12.00 0.18 -17.44
N PRO A 9 -11.06 0.85 -18.15
CA PRO A 9 -10.14 1.79 -17.53
C PRO A 9 -10.89 2.92 -16.81
N LEU A 10 -10.45 3.29 -15.60
CA LEU A 10 -11.17 4.25 -14.74
C LEU A 10 -11.55 5.56 -15.46
N GLY A 11 -10.63 6.12 -16.24
CA GLY A 11 -10.88 7.35 -17.00
C GLY A 11 -12.00 7.21 -18.04
N LYS A 12 -12.16 6.03 -18.65
CA LYS A 12 -13.23 5.76 -19.63
C LYS A 12 -14.60 5.57 -18.99
N PHE A 13 -14.63 4.89 -17.84
CA PHE A 13 -15.82 4.84 -17.00
C PHE A 13 -16.28 6.24 -16.58
N VAL A 14 -15.35 7.08 -16.10
CA VAL A 14 -15.61 8.48 -15.74
C VAL A 14 -16.14 9.29 -16.92
N GLU A 15 -15.49 9.21 -18.09
CA GLU A 15 -15.95 9.89 -19.32
C GLU A 15 -17.39 9.49 -19.68
N ARG A 16 -17.71 8.20 -19.59
CA ARG A 16 -19.02 7.63 -19.94
C ARG A 16 -20.11 8.05 -18.95
N ARG A 17 -19.87 7.90 -17.64
CA ARG A 17 -20.81 8.32 -16.59
C ARG A 17 -21.03 9.83 -16.59
N ARG A 18 -19.97 10.62 -16.78
CA ARG A 18 -20.05 12.09 -16.93
C ARG A 18 -20.99 12.48 -18.08
N LYS A 19 -20.85 11.86 -19.26
CA LYS A 19 -21.74 12.12 -20.41
C LYS A 19 -23.19 11.69 -20.15
N ALA A 20 -23.42 10.58 -19.44
CA ALA A 20 -24.77 10.15 -19.05
C ALA A 20 -25.47 11.19 -18.15
N LEU A 21 -24.71 11.83 -17.26
CA LEU A 21 -25.15 12.95 -16.41
C LEU A 21 -25.18 14.30 -17.14
N ARG A 22 -24.92 14.33 -18.45
CA ARG A 22 -24.86 15.54 -19.30
C ARG A 22 -23.83 16.59 -18.88
N LEU A 23 -22.87 16.22 -18.03
CA LEU A 23 -21.78 17.09 -17.60
C LEU A 23 -20.74 17.24 -18.71
N THR A 24 -20.30 18.46 -18.97
CA THR A 24 -19.12 18.73 -19.80
C THR A 24 -17.84 18.35 -19.05
N GLN A 25 -16.77 18.10 -19.79
CA GLN A 25 -15.45 17.80 -19.22
C GLN A 25 -14.92 19.00 -18.41
N THR A 26 -15.28 20.23 -18.79
CA THR A 26 -14.90 21.47 -18.10
C THR A 26 -15.62 21.62 -16.76
N GLU A 27 -16.91 21.30 -16.68
CA GLU A 27 -17.68 21.34 -15.43
C GLU A 27 -17.14 20.32 -14.43
N LEU A 28 -16.96 19.07 -14.85
CA LEU A 28 -16.42 18.03 -13.95
C LEU A 28 -14.99 18.36 -13.51
N ALA A 29 -14.12 18.82 -14.42
CA ALA A 29 -12.76 19.23 -14.09
C ALA A 29 -12.74 20.38 -13.06
N SER A 30 -13.61 21.39 -13.24
CA SER A 30 -13.77 22.51 -12.31
C SER A 30 -14.23 22.05 -10.93
N TYR A 31 -15.23 21.17 -10.86
CA TYR A 31 -15.76 20.64 -9.60
C TYR A 31 -14.67 19.90 -8.79
N VAL A 32 -13.76 19.20 -9.47
CA VAL A 32 -12.71 18.40 -8.83
C VAL A 32 -11.36 19.12 -8.71
N GLY A 33 -11.29 20.41 -9.06
CA GLY A 33 -10.08 21.24 -8.92
C GLY A 33 -8.97 20.96 -9.95
N TYR A 34 -9.31 20.47 -11.14
CA TYR A 34 -8.36 20.20 -12.24
C TYR A 34 -8.63 21.08 -13.46
N SER A 35 -7.59 21.30 -14.27
CA SER A 35 -7.78 21.92 -15.58
C SER A 35 -8.48 20.95 -16.55
N PRO A 36 -9.30 21.45 -17.51
CA PRO A 36 -9.94 20.60 -18.51
C PRO A 36 -8.92 19.75 -19.30
N GLN A 37 -7.73 20.28 -19.59
CA GLN A 37 -6.67 19.55 -20.31
C GLN A 37 -6.10 18.39 -19.48
N ALA A 38 -5.88 18.58 -18.17
CA ALA A 38 -5.44 17.51 -17.29
C ALA A 38 -6.52 16.42 -17.16
N PHE A 39 -7.79 16.83 -17.02
CA PHE A 39 -8.90 15.89 -16.94
C PHE A 39 -9.13 15.12 -18.25
N SER A 40 -8.93 15.74 -19.42
CA SER A 40 -8.93 15.06 -20.72
C SER A 40 -7.86 13.96 -20.81
N LYS A 41 -6.66 14.25 -20.29
CA LYS A 41 -5.57 13.26 -20.23
C LYS A 41 -5.91 12.13 -19.24
N PHE A 42 -6.63 12.41 -18.16
CA PHE A 42 -7.15 11.37 -17.25
C PHE A 42 -8.22 10.49 -17.90
N GLU A 43 -9.25 11.06 -18.52
CA GLU A 43 -10.30 10.31 -19.24
C GLU A 43 -9.75 9.44 -20.38
N SER A 44 -8.66 9.89 -21.02
CA SER A 44 -7.93 9.13 -22.05
C SER A 44 -6.83 8.21 -21.53
N GLY A 45 -6.64 8.07 -20.20
CA GLY A 45 -5.64 7.19 -19.59
C GLY A 45 -4.18 7.64 -19.73
N ARG A 46 -3.94 8.86 -20.22
CA ARG A 46 -2.61 9.46 -20.46
C ARG A 46 -2.03 10.17 -19.23
N LEU A 47 -2.82 10.34 -18.16
CA LEU A 47 -2.43 10.98 -16.90
C LEU A 47 -3.20 10.35 -15.75
N SER A 48 -2.57 10.19 -14.58
CA SER A 48 -3.27 9.89 -13.33
C SER A 48 -3.41 11.15 -12.49
N ILE A 49 -4.55 11.28 -11.82
CA ILE A 49 -4.82 12.34 -10.83
C ILE A 49 -4.55 11.85 -9.40
N SER A 50 -4.55 12.78 -8.44
CA SER A 50 -4.39 12.49 -7.01
C SER A 50 -5.58 11.69 -6.46
N LEU A 51 -5.32 10.76 -5.54
CA LEU A 51 -6.36 10.01 -4.85
C LEU A 51 -7.30 10.89 -4.01
N LEU A 52 -6.80 12.01 -3.46
CA LEU A 52 -7.60 12.91 -2.59
C LEU A 52 -8.82 13.51 -3.30
N VAL A 53 -8.84 13.41 -4.62
CA VAL A 53 -9.88 13.93 -5.52
C VAL A 53 -10.95 12.86 -5.81
N ALA A 54 -10.71 11.60 -5.45
CA ALA A 54 -11.69 10.52 -5.65
C ALA A 54 -13.05 10.76 -4.98
N PRO A 55 -13.16 11.34 -3.75
CA PRO A 55 -14.46 11.59 -3.12
C PRO A 55 -15.29 12.67 -3.84
N SER A 56 -14.67 13.78 -4.26
CA SER A 56 -15.37 14.82 -5.03
C SER A 56 -15.72 14.31 -6.42
N LEU A 57 -14.84 13.55 -7.07
CA LEU A 57 -15.14 12.88 -8.34
C LEU A 57 -16.33 11.90 -8.22
N ALA A 58 -16.38 11.08 -7.16
CA ALA A 58 -17.48 10.16 -6.92
C ALA A 58 -18.81 10.90 -6.66
N ASN A 59 -18.77 11.96 -5.82
CA ASN A 59 -19.93 12.82 -5.54
C ASN A 59 -20.48 13.48 -6.82
N ALA A 60 -19.61 14.01 -7.68
CA ALA A 60 -20.02 14.62 -8.96
C ALA A 60 -20.62 13.63 -9.98
N LEU A 61 -20.42 12.34 -9.78
CA LEU A 61 -20.94 11.27 -10.63
C LEU A 61 -22.14 10.51 -10.00
N SER A 62 -22.60 10.96 -8.82
CA SER A 62 -23.60 10.29 -7.96
C SER A 62 -23.24 8.84 -7.60
N LEU A 63 -21.96 8.54 -7.36
CA LEU A 63 -21.46 7.19 -7.05
C LEU A 63 -20.85 7.12 -5.65
N SER A 64 -20.80 5.93 -5.08
CA SER A 64 -19.89 5.65 -3.96
C SER A 64 -18.46 5.50 -4.48
N LEU A 65 -17.44 5.63 -3.61
CA LEU A 65 -16.07 5.26 -3.97
C LEU A 65 -15.98 3.82 -4.48
N ASP A 66 -16.67 2.88 -3.84
CA ASP A 66 -16.67 1.47 -4.22
C ASP A 66 -17.25 1.27 -5.62
N ASP A 67 -18.35 1.95 -5.94
CA ASP A 67 -18.96 1.91 -7.27
C ASP A 67 -18.10 2.58 -8.35
N LEU A 68 -17.44 3.71 -8.03
CA LEU A 68 -16.49 4.39 -8.92
C LEU A 68 -15.30 3.48 -9.27
N PHE A 69 -14.69 2.84 -8.27
CA PHE A 69 -13.57 1.94 -8.49
C PHE A 69 -13.99 0.60 -9.12
N ALA A 70 -15.19 0.08 -8.81
CA ALA A 70 -15.72 -1.15 -9.40
C ALA A 70 -16.36 -0.97 -10.81
N ARG A 71 -16.53 0.28 -11.29
CA ARG A 71 -17.31 0.62 -12.51
C ARG A 71 -18.78 0.21 -12.45
N ARG A 72 -19.39 0.27 -11.26
CA ARG A 72 -20.82 0.00 -11.07
C ARG A 72 -21.60 1.30 -11.24
N GLU A 73 -22.63 1.32 -12.09
CA GLU A 73 -23.54 2.49 -12.22
C GLU A 73 -24.70 2.42 -11.22
N LYS A 74 -24.36 2.20 -9.95
CA LYS A 74 -25.32 2.22 -8.86
C LYS A 74 -25.35 3.63 -8.29
N GLU A 75 -26.37 4.39 -8.69
CA GLU A 75 -26.58 5.74 -8.17
C GLU A 75 -26.81 5.70 -6.65
N THR A 76 -26.12 6.57 -5.93
CA THR A 76 -26.22 6.67 -4.48
C THR A 76 -26.45 8.12 -4.05
N GLN A 77 -27.18 8.28 -2.94
CA GLN A 77 -27.36 9.55 -2.25
C GLN A 77 -26.30 9.76 -1.16
N ILE A 78 -25.34 8.84 -1.01
CA ILE A 78 -24.25 8.93 -0.04
C ILE A 78 -23.25 10.00 -0.49
N VAL A 79 -23.04 11.00 0.35
CA VAL A 79 -21.94 11.97 0.18
C VAL A 79 -20.64 11.32 0.67
N ASN A 80 -19.72 11.03 -0.25
CA ASN A 80 -18.38 10.56 0.04
C ASN A 80 -17.61 11.66 0.79
N LYS A 81 -17.06 11.31 1.96
CA LYS A 81 -16.32 12.22 2.82
C LYS A 81 -14.90 12.44 2.28
N PRO A 82 -14.23 13.57 2.58
CA PRO A 82 -12.81 13.73 2.29
C PRO A 82 -11.99 12.57 2.87
N ILE A 83 -11.00 12.11 2.11
CA ILE A 83 -10.05 11.08 2.55
C ILE A 83 -8.94 11.75 3.37
N ASP A 84 -8.62 11.16 4.52
CA ASP A 84 -7.43 11.52 5.29
C ASP A 84 -6.19 10.78 4.73
N PRO A 85 -5.13 11.49 4.30
CA PRO A 85 -3.86 10.89 3.88
C PRO A 85 -3.28 9.88 4.86
N GLN A 86 -3.42 10.10 6.18
CA GLN A 86 -2.83 9.23 7.19
C GLN A 86 -3.62 7.96 7.44
N THR A 87 -4.94 8.02 7.27
CA THR A 87 -5.81 6.85 7.19
C THR A 87 -5.34 5.92 6.05
N VAL A 88 -5.07 6.46 4.86
CA VAL A 88 -4.55 5.68 3.71
C VAL A 88 -3.14 5.12 4.00
N SER A 89 -2.22 5.90 4.57
CA SER A 89 -0.84 5.44 4.86
C SER A 89 -0.81 4.26 5.84
N VAL A 90 -1.63 4.33 6.90
CA VAL A 90 -1.84 3.25 7.89
C VAL A 90 -2.46 2.03 7.23
N GLN A 91 -3.52 2.20 6.43
CA GLN A 91 -4.25 1.08 5.82
C GLN A 91 -3.41 0.33 4.78
N LEU A 92 -2.65 1.04 3.93
CA LEU A 92 -1.69 0.41 3.02
C LEU A 92 -0.64 -0.41 3.77
N SER A 93 -0.07 0.17 4.83
CA SER A 93 0.93 -0.48 5.67
C SER A 93 0.36 -1.75 6.33
N PHE A 94 -0.81 -1.64 6.96
CA PHE A 94 -1.47 -2.78 7.61
C PHE A 94 -1.78 -3.87 6.59
N PHE A 95 -2.45 -3.53 5.48
CA PHE A 95 -2.89 -4.48 4.46
C PHE A 95 -1.70 -5.30 3.92
N ARG A 96 -0.60 -4.63 3.56
CA ARG A 96 0.60 -5.31 3.06
C ARG A 96 1.19 -6.26 4.11
N ASN A 97 1.31 -5.84 5.37
CA ASN A 97 1.89 -6.68 6.42
C ASN A 97 0.96 -7.84 6.83
N ALA A 98 -0.36 -7.64 6.84
CA ALA A 98 -1.35 -8.70 7.10
C ALA A 98 -1.32 -9.81 6.04
N LYS A 99 -0.96 -9.47 4.79
CA LYS A 99 -0.70 -10.44 3.70
C LYS A 99 0.72 -11.03 3.71
N GLY A 100 1.61 -10.60 4.63
CA GLY A 100 3.00 -11.05 4.70
C GLY A 100 3.90 -10.59 3.53
N ILE A 101 3.49 -9.58 2.75
CA ILE A 101 4.18 -9.20 1.50
C ILE A 101 5.28 -8.17 1.77
N HIS A 102 6.47 -8.35 1.19
CA HIS A 102 7.54 -7.36 1.28
C HIS A 102 7.25 -6.11 0.43
N GLN A 103 7.79 -4.95 0.83
CA GLN A 103 7.60 -3.68 0.11
C GLN A 103 8.00 -3.75 -1.38
N LYS A 104 9.04 -4.53 -1.72
CA LYS A 104 9.47 -4.73 -3.12
C LYS A 104 8.36 -5.34 -3.97
N ASP A 105 7.78 -6.44 -3.49
CA ASP A 105 6.82 -7.23 -4.27
C ASP A 105 5.46 -6.54 -4.31
N PHE A 106 5.06 -5.92 -3.19
CA PHE A 106 3.83 -5.13 -3.13
C PHE A 106 3.87 -3.92 -4.06
N ALA A 107 4.99 -3.16 -4.07
CA ALA A 107 5.17 -2.05 -4.99
C ALA A 107 5.12 -2.51 -6.45
N SER A 108 5.78 -3.63 -6.77
CA SER A 108 5.81 -4.20 -8.11
C SER A 108 4.41 -4.60 -8.60
N ARG A 109 3.60 -5.26 -7.76
CA ARG A 109 2.23 -5.68 -8.08
C ARG A 109 1.30 -4.51 -8.39
N ILE A 110 1.33 -3.46 -7.57
CA ILE A 110 0.49 -2.25 -7.79
C ILE A 110 1.11 -1.28 -8.83
N GLY A 111 2.29 -1.62 -9.37
CA GLY A 111 3.03 -0.81 -10.33
C GLY A 111 3.47 0.56 -9.80
N ALA A 112 3.92 0.59 -8.54
CA ALA A 112 4.59 1.71 -7.88
C ALA A 112 6.11 1.42 -7.75
N SER A 113 6.93 2.45 -7.51
CA SER A 113 8.32 2.23 -7.10
C SER A 113 8.38 1.88 -5.60
N ILE A 114 9.42 1.15 -5.18
CA ILE A 114 9.65 0.82 -3.75
C ILE A 114 9.79 2.12 -2.91
N ARG A 115 10.43 3.16 -3.48
CA ARG A 115 10.55 4.49 -2.86
C ARG A 115 9.18 5.14 -2.69
N SER A 116 8.34 5.10 -3.72
CA SER A 116 6.96 5.63 -3.68
C SER A 116 6.15 4.91 -2.62
N LEU A 117 6.16 3.57 -2.59
CA LEU A 117 5.45 2.79 -1.58
C LEU A 117 5.92 3.14 -0.16
N ARG A 118 7.23 3.23 0.08
CA ARG A 118 7.76 3.65 1.38
C ARG A 118 7.23 5.04 1.78
N SER A 119 7.20 5.99 0.84
CA SER A 119 6.67 7.34 1.09
C SER A 119 5.16 7.32 1.38
N TYR A 120 4.39 6.46 0.70
CA TYR A 120 2.96 6.25 0.98
C TYR A 120 2.74 5.64 2.38
N GLU A 121 3.51 4.60 2.75
CA GLU A 121 3.43 3.94 4.06
C GLU A 121 3.93 4.79 5.24
N LEU A 122 4.68 5.87 4.96
CA LEU A 122 5.10 6.85 5.96
C LEU A 122 4.15 8.05 6.06
N GLY A 123 3.24 8.22 5.10
CA GLY A 123 2.37 9.40 5.02
C GLY A 123 3.04 10.65 4.46
N ASP A 124 4.26 10.54 3.92
CA ASP A 124 5.02 11.63 3.29
C ASP A 124 4.41 12.04 1.93
N SER A 125 3.70 11.13 1.26
CA SER A 125 2.96 11.41 0.04
C SER A 125 1.74 10.51 -0.11
N VAL A 126 0.80 10.90 -0.98
CA VAL A 126 -0.43 10.15 -1.26
C VAL A 126 -0.29 9.43 -2.60
N PRO A 127 -0.70 8.16 -2.73
CA PRO A 127 -0.72 7.48 -4.02
C PRO A 127 -1.69 8.16 -5.01
N SER A 128 -1.46 7.91 -6.30
CA SER A 128 -2.38 8.35 -7.34
C SER A 128 -3.59 7.43 -7.45
N ILE A 129 -4.69 7.91 -8.04
CA ILE A 129 -5.92 7.12 -8.19
C ILE A 129 -5.70 5.80 -8.96
N THR A 130 -4.75 5.78 -9.90
CA THR A 130 -4.38 4.56 -10.65
C THR A 130 -3.64 3.53 -9.80
N ILE A 131 -2.82 3.95 -8.83
CA ILE A 131 -2.13 3.01 -7.91
C ILE A 131 -3.16 2.34 -6.99
N ILE A 132 -4.16 3.08 -6.50
CA ILE A 132 -5.27 2.50 -5.75
C ILE A 132 -6.11 1.57 -6.64
N ASP A 133 -6.52 1.97 -7.85
CA ASP A 133 -7.31 1.09 -8.72
C ASP A 133 -6.63 -0.26 -9.01
N ARG A 134 -5.32 -0.24 -9.23
CA ARG A 134 -4.52 -1.48 -9.38
C ARG A 134 -4.48 -2.30 -8.10
N LEU A 135 -4.31 -1.66 -6.94
CA LEU A 135 -4.33 -2.34 -5.64
C LEU A 135 -5.68 -3.02 -5.39
N LEU A 136 -6.80 -2.32 -5.61
CA LEU A 136 -8.14 -2.88 -5.46
C LEU A 136 -8.38 -4.05 -6.44
N GLY A 137 -7.89 -3.92 -7.68
CA GLY A 137 -7.99 -4.97 -8.71
C GLY A 137 -7.12 -6.21 -8.44
N GLU A 138 -5.87 -6.03 -8.00
CA GLU A 138 -4.91 -7.12 -7.68
C GLU A 138 -5.37 -7.95 -6.48
N TYR A 139 -6.00 -7.31 -5.48
CA TYR A 139 -6.34 -7.97 -4.21
C TYR A 139 -7.83 -8.23 -3.99
N GLY A 140 -8.71 -7.76 -4.87
CA GLY A 140 -10.15 -8.01 -4.81
C GLY A 140 -10.86 -7.37 -3.61
N ILE A 141 -10.38 -6.20 -3.15
CA ILE A 141 -10.93 -5.47 -2.00
C ILE A 141 -11.69 -4.22 -2.43
N GLU A 142 -12.65 -3.78 -1.63
CA GLU A 142 -13.41 -2.55 -1.90
C GLU A 142 -12.61 -1.30 -1.52
N ALA A 143 -12.95 -0.15 -2.11
CA ALA A 143 -12.22 1.09 -1.93
C ALA A 143 -12.37 1.64 -0.50
N SER A 144 -13.55 1.50 0.09
CA SER A 144 -13.85 1.87 1.47
C SER A 144 -12.95 1.17 2.49
N GLU A 145 -12.46 -0.04 2.22
CA GLU A 145 -11.53 -0.78 3.09
C GLU A 145 -10.12 -0.17 3.18
N ILE A 146 -9.73 0.67 2.22
CA ILE A 146 -8.41 1.31 2.11
C ILE A 146 -8.47 2.84 2.25
N LEU A 147 -9.64 3.44 2.01
CA LEU A 147 -9.80 4.91 1.95
C LEU A 147 -10.49 5.52 3.16
N TYR A 148 -11.14 4.72 4.02
CA TYR A 148 -11.78 5.18 5.25
C TYR A 148 -11.41 4.31 6.45
N PRO A 149 -11.42 4.85 7.69
CA PRO A 149 -10.92 4.13 8.86
C PRO A 149 -11.63 2.79 9.09
N ASN A 150 -10.91 1.69 8.91
CA ASN A 150 -11.42 0.36 9.22
C ASN A 150 -11.39 0.15 10.75
N PRO A 151 -12.52 -0.17 11.42
CA PRO A 151 -12.57 -0.33 12.87
C PRO A 151 -11.68 -1.47 13.40
N MET A 152 -11.39 -2.50 12.59
CA MET A 152 -10.44 -3.57 12.94
C MET A 152 -8.97 -3.10 12.97
N MET A 153 -8.66 -1.90 12.46
CA MET A 153 -7.36 -1.26 12.65
C MET A 153 -7.36 -0.25 13.80
N MET A 154 -8.51 0.36 14.13
CA MET A 154 -8.61 1.40 15.17
C MET A 154 -8.35 0.89 16.58
N ASN A 155 -8.42 -0.43 16.81
CA ASN A 155 -8.03 -1.08 18.07
C ASN A 155 -6.53 -1.45 18.15
N THR A 156 -5.74 -1.20 17.09
CA THR A 156 -4.32 -1.58 17.06
C THR A 156 -3.40 -0.45 17.53
N ARG A 157 -2.34 -0.80 18.27
CA ARG A 157 -1.26 0.14 18.65
C ARG A 157 -0.60 0.79 17.42
N LEU A 158 -0.64 0.13 16.25
CA LEU A 158 -0.17 0.71 14.99
C LEU A 158 -0.88 2.04 14.65
N ALA A 159 -2.19 2.13 14.92
CA ALA A 159 -2.97 3.33 14.64
C ALA A 159 -2.75 4.45 15.67
N SER A 160 -2.31 4.16 16.90
CA SER A 160 -1.87 5.20 17.85
C SER A 160 -0.46 5.69 17.51
N ASP A 161 0.44 4.77 17.21
CA ASP A 161 1.87 5.03 17.14
C ASP A 161 2.27 5.71 15.80
N ILE A 162 1.48 5.52 14.74
CA ILE A 162 1.61 6.32 13.50
C ILE A 162 1.06 7.74 13.69
N ARG A 163 -0.09 7.89 14.38
CA ARG A 163 -0.68 9.22 14.67
C ARG A 163 0.19 10.09 15.59
N SER A 164 1.05 9.50 16.41
CA SER A 164 2.04 10.23 17.21
C SER A 164 3.35 10.53 16.47
N GLY A 165 3.53 10.04 15.24
CA GLY A 165 4.74 10.25 14.43
C GLY A 165 5.99 9.51 14.93
N GLN A 166 5.87 8.58 15.88
CA GLN A 166 7.03 8.06 16.63
C GLN A 166 7.70 6.78 16.08
N ILE A 167 7.16 6.12 15.04
CA ILE A 167 7.66 4.78 14.66
C ILE A 167 8.93 4.77 13.78
N ARG A 168 10.09 4.71 14.42
CA ARG A 168 11.35 4.24 13.80
C ARG A 168 11.27 2.76 13.38
N THR A 169 11.96 2.43 12.28
CA THR A 169 11.81 1.20 11.47
C THR A 169 11.90 -0.14 12.21
N GLU A 170 12.75 -0.28 13.23
CA GLU A 170 13.03 -1.59 13.82
C GLU A 170 11.91 -2.10 14.77
N ARG A 171 11.17 -1.21 15.44
CA ARG A 171 10.03 -1.63 16.28
C ARG A 171 8.85 -2.18 15.47
N LYS A 172 8.78 -1.89 14.16
CA LYS A 172 7.72 -2.39 13.27
C LYS A 172 7.76 -3.92 13.13
N LYS A 173 8.94 -4.52 12.95
CA LYS A 173 9.12 -5.95 12.66
C LYS A 173 8.59 -6.86 13.78
N ALA A 174 8.93 -6.56 15.03
CA ALA A 174 8.50 -7.33 16.20
C ALA A 174 6.99 -7.22 16.48
N LEU A 175 6.37 -6.08 16.16
CA LEU A 175 4.93 -5.84 16.34
C LEU A 175 4.04 -6.58 15.33
N TYR A 176 4.53 -6.83 14.11
CA TYR A 176 3.78 -7.62 13.12
C TYR A 176 3.83 -9.13 13.39
N ALA A 177 4.88 -9.62 14.06
CA ALA A 177 5.02 -11.03 14.41
C ALA A 177 3.91 -11.55 15.36
N SER A 178 3.39 -10.70 16.26
CA SER A 178 2.32 -11.09 17.20
C SER A 178 0.90 -10.93 16.64
N LEU A 179 0.71 -10.17 15.56
CA LEU A 179 -0.59 -9.96 14.90
C LEU A 179 -0.93 -11.03 13.85
N LEU A 180 0.05 -11.79 13.39
CA LEU A 180 -0.11 -12.90 12.43
C LEU A 180 -1.10 -14.00 12.87
N GLY A 181 -1.29 -14.19 14.18
CA GLY A 181 -2.19 -15.22 14.70
C GLY A 181 -3.67 -15.02 14.32
N VAL A 182 -4.14 -13.77 14.19
CA VAL A 182 -5.58 -13.46 14.06
C VAL A 182 -6.07 -13.57 12.61
N PHE A 183 -5.20 -13.37 11.61
CA PHE A 183 -5.57 -13.43 10.19
C PHE A 183 -5.48 -14.84 9.56
N SER A 184 -4.87 -15.82 10.25
CA SER A 184 -4.75 -17.19 9.73
C SER A 184 -6.07 -17.98 9.74
N CYS A 185 -7.03 -17.60 10.60
CA CYS A 185 -8.25 -18.39 10.85
C CYS A 185 -9.45 -18.03 9.97
N LEU A 186 -9.40 -17.01 9.10
CA LEU A 186 -10.57 -16.55 8.35
C LEU A 186 -10.62 -16.96 6.86
N VAL A 187 -9.73 -17.85 6.41
CA VAL A 187 -9.66 -18.31 5.00
C VAL A 187 -9.78 -19.84 4.85
N ILE A 188 -9.78 -20.61 5.95
CA ILE A 188 -10.04 -22.07 5.90
C ILE A 188 -11.52 -22.33 6.21
N GLY A 189 -12.38 -22.02 5.24
CA GLY A 189 -13.82 -22.27 5.30
C GLY A 189 -14.32 -22.82 3.97
N VAL A 190 -14.91 -24.03 4.01
CA VAL A 190 -15.45 -24.83 2.89
C VAL A 190 -14.39 -25.51 1.99
N GLY A 191 -14.32 -26.83 1.85
CA GLY A 191 -15.00 -27.91 2.60
C GLY A 191 -14.94 -29.29 1.91
N VAL A 192 -15.16 -30.37 2.69
CA VAL A 192 -15.55 -31.76 2.31
C VAL A 192 -14.53 -32.59 1.47
N GLY A 193 -14.24 -33.88 1.72
CA GLY A 193 -14.62 -34.78 2.82
C GLY A 193 -14.37 -36.28 2.48
N VAL A 194 -14.27 -37.13 3.51
CA VAL A 194 -14.27 -38.63 3.53
C VAL A 194 -13.01 -39.37 3.04
N GLY A 195 -12.41 -40.18 3.94
CA GLY A 195 -11.63 -41.37 3.55
C GLY A 195 -10.46 -41.77 4.48
N GLY A 196 -10.68 -42.74 5.39
CA GLY A 196 -9.61 -43.48 6.07
C GLY A 196 -9.49 -43.26 7.59
N MET A 197 -9.83 -44.27 8.38
CA MET A 197 -9.67 -44.28 9.85
C MET A 197 -8.38 -45.00 10.29
N ALA A 198 -7.98 -44.72 11.53
CA ALA A 198 -7.06 -45.47 12.39
C ALA A 198 -5.56 -45.44 12.05
N ASN A 199 -4.77 -44.88 12.96
CA ASN A 199 -4.31 -45.74 14.06
C ASN A 199 -4.13 -44.93 15.37
N ALA A 200 -4.32 -45.59 16.52
CA ALA A 200 -4.20 -44.97 17.84
C ALA A 200 -2.79 -45.18 18.42
N GLY A 201 -2.24 -44.15 19.06
CA GLY A 201 -0.93 -44.18 19.72
C GLY A 201 -0.83 -43.10 20.79
N TYR A 202 -1.20 -43.45 22.02
CA TYR A 202 -1.03 -42.63 23.22
C TYR A 202 0.45 -42.56 23.66
N PHE A 203 0.80 -41.47 24.36
CA PHE A 203 1.94 -41.20 25.29
C PHE A 203 2.75 -39.95 24.89
N ASP A 204 3.28 -39.14 25.81
CA ASP A 204 2.89 -38.72 27.18
C ASP A 204 3.73 -37.46 27.53
N LEU A 205 3.28 -36.61 28.46
CA LEU A 205 4.00 -35.40 28.86
C LEU A 205 4.52 -35.54 30.30
N ALA A 206 5.83 -35.77 30.45
CA ALA A 206 6.54 -35.60 31.72
C ALA A 206 7.95 -34.99 31.51
N PRO A 207 8.48 -34.17 32.45
CA PRO A 207 9.67 -33.34 32.22
C PRO A 207 10.93 -33.80 32.99
N TYR A 208 12.01 -33.00 32.82
CA TYR A 208 13.12 -32.74 33.78
C TYR A 208 14.52 -33.32 33.43
N ALA A 209 15.53 -32.68 34.05
CA ALA A 209 16.95 -33.06 34.21
C ALA A 209 17.99 -32.75 33.08
N GLN A 210 18.66 -31.61 33.28
CA GLN A 210 20.12 -31.46 33.45
C GLN A 210 21.12 -31.64 32.28
N ALA A 211 22.16 -30.79 32.35
CA ALA A 211 23.36 -30.80 31.52
C ALA A 211 24.63 -31.08 32.36
N PRO A 212 25.70 -31.59 31.75
CA PRO A 212 27.12 -31.32 32.10
C PRO A 212 27.77 -30.46 30.98
N SER A 213 28.72 -29.53 31.19
CA SER A 213 30.09 -29.63 31.71
C SER A 213 30.96 -30.65 30.92
N GLU A 214 32.21 -30.41 30.51
CA GLU A 214 33.18 -29.31 30.76
C GLU A 214 34.34 -29.37 29.72
N SER A 215 35.42 -28.58 29.91
CA SER A 215 36.71 -28.50 29.15
C SER A 215 36.67 -27.90 27.73
N GLU A 216 37.43 -26.84 27.37
CA GLU A 216 38.91 -26.61 27.38
C GLU A 216 39.65 -27.44 26.31
N GLN A 217 40.66 -27.01 25.53
CA GLN A 217 41.59 -25.85 25.42
C GLN A 217 42.04 -25.74 23.91
N SER A 218 42.77 -24.77 23.33
CA SER A 218 43.32 -23.43 23.68
C SER A 218 43.63 -22.65 22.35
N GLU A 219 44.14 -21.40 22.44
CA GLU A 219 45.24 -20.78 21.62
C GLU A 219 45.24 -20.75 20.06
N GLN A 220 45.86 -19.77 19.34
CA GLN A 220 46.38 -18.40 19.63
C GLN A 220 46.75 -17.69 18.30
N SER A 221 47.00 -16.37 18.33
CA SER A 221 47.85 -15.58 17.39
C SER A 221 47.49 -15.62 15.88
N SER A 222 46.91 -14.56 15.28
CA SER A 222 47.53 -13.26 14.90
C SER A 222 48.43 -13.31 13.66
N GLU A 223 48.08 -12.54 12.62
CA GLU A 223 49.08 -11.90 11.76
C GLU A 223 48.54 -10.64 11.06
N LEU A 224 49.46 -9.77 10.64
CA LEU A 224 49.25 -8.38 10.24
C LEU A 224 50.05 -8.07 8.97
N SER A 225 49.38 -7.72 7.87
CA SER A 225 49.91 -6.92 6.75
C SER A 225 48.79 -6.78 5.69
N THR A 226 48.26 -5.59 5.41
CA THR A 226 48.77 -4.59 4.43
C THR A 226 49.09 -5.16 3.04
N GLU A 227 48.21 -4.89 2.08
CA GLU A 227 48.63 -4.52 0.72
C GLU A 227 47.81 -3.30 0.23
N GLU A 228 48.41 -2.58 -0.70
CA GLU A 228 48.08 -1.23 -1.15
C GLU A 228 47.89 -1.25 -2.67
N SER A 229 46.80 -0.66 -3.21
CA SER A 229 46.82 -0.22 -4.62
C SER A 229 45.72 0.79 -4.97
N SER A 230 46.14 2.05 -5.12
CA SER A 230 45.88 2.92 -6.28
C SER A 230 44.65 2.66 -7.17
N SER A 231 43.78 3.67 -7.31
CA SER A 231 43.73 4.47 -8.55
C SER A 231 42.88 5.76 -8.42
N LYS A 232 43.21 6.75 -9.25
CA LYS A 232 42.64 8.12 -9.26
C LYS A 232 41.37 8.22 -10.11
N SER A 233 40.47 9.14 -9.76
CA SER A 233 39.96 10.14 -10.74
C SER A 233 39.23 11.31 -10.05
N ASP A 234 39.61 12.54 -10.40
CA ASP A 234 38.96 13.78 -9.96
C ASP A 234 37.51 13.94 -10.45
N ARG A 235 36.70 14.66 -9.67
CA ARG A 235 35.92 15.82 -10.17
C ARG A 235 35.30 16.64 -9.04
N SER A 236 35.96 17.74 -8.69
CA SER A 236 35.38 18.84 -7.93
C SER A 236 34.43 19.65 -8.82
N TYR A 237 33.18 19.86 -8.40
CA TYR A 237 32.30 20.86 -9.01
C TYR A 237 32.48 22.21 -8.32
N THR A 238 32.98 23.20 -9.05
CA THR A 238 32.94 24.60 -8.65
C THR A 238 31.52 25.14 -8.79
N ILE A 239 31.01 25.79 -7.75
CA ILE A 239 29.75 26.56 -7.81
C ILE A 239 30.07 27.87 -8.51
N ALA A 240 29.39 28.14 -9.63
CA ALA A 240 29.48 29.41 -10.34
C ALA A 240 28.50 30.44 -9.75
N ASP A 241 28.87 31.71 -9.92
CA ASP A 241 28.24 32.89 -9.32
C ASP A 241 26.74 33.03 -9.62
N VAL A 242 25.99 33.49 -8.61
CA VAL A 242 24.62 33.99 -8.77
C VAL A 242 24.68 35.51 -8.86
N ASP A 243 24.45 36.04 -10.07
CA ASP A 243 24.28 37.49 -10.30
C ASP A 243 22.96 37.98 -9.64
N PRO A 244 23.01 38.93 -8.69
CA PRO A 244 21.82 39.34 -7.93
C PRO A 244 20.93 40.39 -8.63
N ASN A 245 21.16 40.75 -9.91
CA ASN A 245 20.54 41.94 -10.51
C ASN A 245 19.55 41.71 -11.68
N SER A 246 18.77 40.62 -11.65
CA SER A 246 17.71 40.33 -12.62
C SER A 246 16.29 40.69 -12.11
N LEU A 247 16.06 41.96 -11.74
CA LEU A 247 14.72 42.52 -11.54
C LEU A 247 14.60 43.94 -12.10
N ARG A 248 14.15 44.04 -13.35
CA ARG A 248 13.45 45.19 -13.94
C ARG A 248 12.42 44.71 -14.96
#